data_AF-A0A946V917-F1
#
_entry.id   AF-A0A946V917-F1
#
_cell.length_a   1.000
_cell.length_b   1.000
_cell.length_c   1.000
_cell.angle_alpha   90.00
_cell.angle_beta   90.00
_cell.angle_gamma   90.00
#
_symmetry.space_group_name_H-M   'P 1'
#
loop_
_entity.id
_entity.type
_entity.pdbx_description
1 polymer ?
#
loop_
_entity_poly.entity_id
_entity_poly.type
_entity_poly.pdbx_seq_one_letter_code
_entity_poly.pdbx_strand_id
1 'polypeptide(L)'
;MNFHKICMVFLLPWLVACSELQTLRDTVAPEDGTQIASKVPVVHGNRGVHSWLADIHALRTEPPETLVTVLEAREQAFRTRPNIENRMRLVMLLLVDLEPVADLKRARLLLNGVDPLPSSPDERAFISLLLRFLDGKREDEQKLSVLWKQATQQNQRIDELEQQLKALTSIEQNIQQREPPPVTEDVR
;
A
#
# COMPACT_ATOMS: atom_id res chain seq x y z
N MET A 1 13.90 40.42 -17.92
CA MET A 1 15.14 39.99 -18.60
C MET A 1 16.01 39.23 -17.61
N ASN A 2 16.47 38.05 -18.03
CA ASN A 2 17.68 37.34 -17.56
C ASN A 2 17.68 36.71 -16.15
N PHE A 3 16.90 35.63 -15.96
CA PHE A 3 17.16 34.65 -14.88
C PHE A 3 17.47 33.23 -15.40
N HIS A 4 17.58 33.04 -16.72
CA HIS A 4 17.77 31.72 -17.35
C HIS A 4 19.23 31.35 -17.65
N LYS A 5 20.22 32.16 -17.26
CA LYS A 5 21.64 31.93 -17.62
C LYS A 5 22.57 31.58 -16.45
N ILE A 6 22.06 31.38 -15.23
CA ILE A 6 22.91 31.08 -14.05
C ILE A 6 22.76 29.62 -13.56
N CYS A 7 21.77 28.86 -14.02
CA CYS A 7 21.60 27.47 -13.58
C CYS A 7 22.46 26.43 -14.33
N MET A 8 23.25 26.81 -15.32
CA MET A 8 23.91 25.86 -16.23
C MET A 8 25.44 25.79 -16.08
N VAL A 9 25.97 25.92 -14.86
CA VAL A 9 27.43 25.77 -14.60
C VAL A 9 27.77 24.88 -13.38
N PHE A 10 26.79 24.42 -12.59
CA PHE A 10 27.06 23.61 -11.39
C PHE A 10 26.68 22.12 -11.49
N LEU A 11 26.50 21.58 -12.69
CA LEU A 11 26.14 20.17 -12.93
C LEU A 11 27.23 19.38 -13.68
N LEU A 12 28.51 19.66 -13.40
CA LEU A 12 29.63 19.02 -14.10
C LEU A 12 30.86 18.60 -13.25
N PRO A 13 30.72 18.23 -11.95
CA PRO A 13 31.76 17.39 -11.36
C PRO A 13 31.21 16.26 -10.47
N TRP A 14 30.30 15.42 -10.97
CA TRP A 14 29.89 14.17 -10.28
C TRP A 14 29.92 12.93 -11.20
N LEU A 15 30.64 13.00 -12.32
CA LEU A 15 30.77 11.90 -13.30
C LEU A 15 32.20 11.34 -13.44
N VAL A 16 33.11 11.58 -12.47
CA VAL A 16 34.52 11.12 -12.55
C VAL A 16 34.89 10.11 -11.45
N ALA A 17 33.91 9.48 -10.77
CA ALA A 17 34.20 8.49 -9.71
C ALA A 17 33.70 7.06 -9.98
N CYS A 18 33.33 6.72 -11.22
CA CYS A 18 32.84 5.38 -11.58
C CYS A 18 33.67 4.70 -12.70
N SER A 19 34.98 4.98 -12.78
CA SER A 19 35.84 4.39 -13.83
C SER A 19 36.92 3.42 -13.33
N GLU A 20 36.91 3.00 -12.05
CA GLU A 20 37.92 2.09 -11.49
C GLU A 20 37.37 0.76 -10.94
N LEU A 21 36.37 0.16 -11.59
CA LEU A 21 35.91 -1.19 -11.21
C LEU A 21 35.65 -2.13 -12.39
N GLN A 22 36.25 -1.84 -13.55
CA GLN A 22 36.06 -2.59 -14.81
C GLN A 22 37.32 -3.28 -15.34
N THR A 23 38.29 -3.60 -14.48
CA THR A 23 39.51 -4.32 -14.86
C THR A 23 39.72 -5.61 -14.10
N LEU A 24 38.66 -6.40 -13.87
CA LEU A 24 38.78 -7.75 -13.31
C LEU A 24 37.66 -8.71 -13.76
N ARG A 25 37.19 -8.57 -15.00
CA ARG A 25 36.19 -9.48 -15.57
C ARG A 25 36.34 -9.74 -17.07
N ASP A 26 37.55 -10.03 -17.52
CA ASP A 26 37.77 -10.64 -18.84
C ASP A 26 38.67 -11.86 -18.68
N THR A 27 38.06 -13.03 -18.47
CA THR A 27 38.62 -14.34 -18.84
C THR A 27 37.58 -15.43 -18.59
N VAL A 28 36.54 -15.53 -19.42
CA VAL A 28 35.96 -16.82 -19.82
C VAL A 28 35.34 -16.63 -21.22
N ALA A 29 35.74 -17.48 -22.16
CA ALA A 29 35.28 -17.57 -23.54
C ALA A 29 33.79 -18.01 -23.62
N PRO A 30 33.10 -17.80 -24.77
CA PRO A 30 31.66 -17.98 -24.88
C PRO A 30 31.30 -19.42 -25.26
N GLU A 31 30.29 -20.00 -24.60
CA GLU A 31 29.53 -21.10 -25.18
C GLU A 31 28.07 -20.68 -25.37
N ASP A 32 27.63 -20.89 -26.61
CA ASP A 32 26.28 -20.71 -27.12
C ASP A 32 25.23 -21.41 -26.27
N GLY A 33 24.07 -20.76 -26.10
CA GLY A 33 22.91 -21.39 -25.49
C GLY A 33 21.78 -20.41 -25.25
N THR A 34 21.00 -20.16 -26.30
CA THR A 34 19.69 -19.50 -26.25
C THR A 34 18.84 -20.05 -25.10
N GLN A 35 18.70 -19.30 -24.02
CA GLN A 35 17.66 -19.47 -23.02
C GLN A 35 16.88 -18.16 -22.93
N ILE A 36 15.59 -18.24 -23.24
CA ILE A 36 14.61 -17.17 -23.02
C ILE A 36 14.56 -16.95 -21.51
N ALA A 37 15.34 -15.98 -21.03
CA ALA A 37 15.45 -15.65 -19.63
C ALA A 37 14.12 -15.07 -19.14
N SER A 38 13.38 -15.89 -18.38
CA SER A 38 12.42 -15.40 -17.40
C SER A 38 13.08 -14.29 -16.59
N LYS A 39 12.66 -13.05 -16.82
CA LYS A 39 13.16 -11.82 -16.22
C LYS A 39 12.71 -11.69 -14.76
N VAL A 40 12.92 -12.74 -13.97
CA VAL A 40 12.74 -12.71 -12.52
C VAL A 40 14.15 -12.58 -11.94
N PRO A 41 14.48 -11.47 -11.26
CA PRO A 41 15.80 -11.30 -10.68
C PRO A 41 16.01 -12.36 -9.60
N VAL A 42 16.81 -13.38 -9.90
CA VAL A 42 17.24 -14.35 -8.89
C VAL A 42 18.41 -13.72 -8.11
N VAL A 43 18.08 -12.95 -7.08
CA VAL A 43 19.07 -12.40 -6.13
C VAL A 43 19.81 -13.57 -5.45
N HIS A 44 21.03 -13.82 -5.91
CA HIS A 44 21.97 -14.77 -5.30
C HIS A 44 22.91 -13.98 -4.37
N GLY A 45 22.88 -14.28 -3.07
CA GLY A 45 23.99 -13.90 -2.17
C GLY A 45 23.63 -13.76 -0.70
N ASN A 46 22.54 -13.07 -0.36
CA ASN A 46 22.18 -12.81 1.03
C ASN A 46 20.95 -13.64 1.41
N ARG A 47 20.96 -14.25 2.60
CA ARG A 47 19.80 -14.90 3.24
C ARG A 47 19.34 -14.05 4.42
N GLY A 48 18.10 -14.26 4.86
CA GLY A 48 17.55 -13.59 6.03
C GLY A 48 17.08 -12.16 5.76
N VAL A 49 16.87 -11.39 6.83
CA VAL A 49 16.13 -10.11 6.80
C VAL A 49 16.61 -9.14 5.72
N HIS A 50 17.92 -8.91 5.60
CA HIS A 50 18.46 -7.98 4.61
C HIS A 50 18.10 -8.38 3.17
N SER A 51 18.11 -9.67 2.86
CA SER A 51 17.75 -10.17 1.53
C SER A 51 16.27 -9.97 1.22
N TRP A 52 15.38 -10.19 2.21
CA TRP A 52 13.95 -9.98 2.06
C TRP A 52 13.61 -8.51 1.84
N LEU A 53 14.33 -7.61 2.52
CA LEU A 53 14.17 -6.17 2.37
C LEU A 53 14.71 -5.66 1.02
N ALA A 54 15.85 -6.18 0.56
CA ALA A 54 16.38 -5.84 -0.76
C ALA A 54 15.45 -6.31 -1.88
N ASP A 55 14.93 -7.53 -1.76
CA ASP A 55 13.99 -8.13 -2.71
C ASP A 55 12.70 -7.32 -2.82
N ILE A 56 12.09 -6.94 -1.69
CA ILE A 56 10.87 -6.12 -1.74
C ILE A 56 11.11 -4.71 -2.25
N HIS A 57 12.30 -4.13 -2.00
CA HIS A 57 12.66 -2.83 -2.55
C HIS A 57 12.75 -2.88 -4.08
N ALA A 58 13.31 -3.95 -4.64
CA ALA A 58 13.35 -4.14 -6.09
C ALA A 58 11.94 -4.26 -6.70
N LEU A 59 11.03 -4.98 -6.03
CA LEU A 59 9.66 -5.15 -6.50
C LEU A 59 8.84 -3.84 -6.55
N ARG A 60 9.18 -2.84 -5.73
CA ARG A 60 8.49 -1.54 -5.75
C ARG A 60 8.70 -0.77 -7.05
N THR A 61 9.72 -1.11 -7.82
CA THR A 61 9.99 -0.48 -9.12
C THR A 61 9.43 -1.27 -10.30
N GLU A 62 8.85 -2.45 -10.04
CA GLU A 62 8.27 -3.29 -11.09
C GLU A 62 6.85 -2.84 -11.47
N PRO A 63 6.43 -3.01 -12.73
CA PRO A 63 5.07 -2.68 -13.16
C PRO A 63 4.02 -3.58 -12.49
N PRO A 64 2.83 -3.07 -12.14
CA PRO A 64 1.78 -3.82 -11.45
C PRO A 64 1.38 -5.14 -12.13
N GLU A 65 1.35 -5.16 -13.46
CA GLU A 65 1.02 -6.33 -14.27
C GLU A 65 2.00 -7.49 -14.07
N THR A 66 3.26 -7.20 -13.74
CA THR A 66 4.28 -8.23 -13.51
C THR A 66 4.15 -8.86 -12.13
N LEU A 67 3.52 -8.17 -11.17
CA LEU A 67 3.43 -8.63 -9.79
C LEU A 67 2.61 -9.90 -9.65
N VAL A 68 1.58 -10.09 -10.49
CA VAL A 68 0.76 -11.31 -10.51
C VAL A 68 1.63 -12.52 -10.89
N THR A 69 2.46 -12.39 -11.93
CA THR A 69 3.40 -13.45 -12.34
C THR A 69 4.46 -13.70 -11.26
N VAL A 70 4.95 -12.64 -10.59
CA VAL A 70 5.88 -12.79 -9.47
C VAL A 70 5.23 -13.52 -8.30
N LEU A 71 3.96 -13.24 -8.00
CA LEU A 71 3.19 -13.93 -6.97
C LEU A 71 3.09 -15.42 -7.28
N GLU A 72 2.63 -15.78 -8.49
CA GLU A 72 2.51 -17.17 -8.93
C GLU A 72 3.85 -17.93 -8.82
N ALA A 73 4.94 -17.29 -9.27
CA ALA A 73 6.28 -17.87 -9.17
C ALA A 73 6.72 -18.10 -7.70
N ARG A 74 6.46 -17.14 -6.81
CA ARG A 74 6.78 -17.27 -5.37
C ARG A 74 5.93 -18.32 -4.67
N GLU A 75 4.66 -18.43 -5.03
CA GLU A 75 3.80 -19.50 -4.54
C GLU A 75 4.32 -20.87 -4.96
N GLN A 76 4.69 -21.02 -6.23
CA GLN A 76 5.22 -22.27 -6.74
C GLN A 76 6.55 -22.63 -6.08
N ALA A 77 7.43 -21.64 -5.87
CA ALA A 77 8.69 -21.83 -5.15
C ALA A 77 8.45 -22.27 -3.69
N PHE A 78 7.47 -21.67 -3.00
CA PHE A 78 7.09 -22.05 -1.65
C PHE A 78 6.47 -23.46 -1.58
N ARG A 79 5.58 -23.82 -2.51
CA ARG A 79 5.01 -25.17 -2.61
C ARG A 79 6.10 -26.23 -2.84
N THR A 80 7.05 -25.92 -3.74
CA THR A 80 8.16 -26.82 -4.06
C THR A 80 9.13 -26.96 -2.90
N ARG A 81 9.38 -25.86 -2.17
CA ARG A 81 10.29 -25.85 -1.02
C ARG A 81 9.76 -24.90 0.06
N PRO A 82 9.05 -25.41 1.09
CA PRO A 82 8.41 -24.60 2.12
C PRO A 82 9.38 -24.17 3.23
N ASN A 83 10.50 -23.57 2.85
CA ASN A 83 11.49 -23.05 3.80
C ASN A 83 11.17 -21.61 4.22
N ILE A 84 11.89 -21.11 5.24
CA ILE A 84 11.70 -19.75 5.76
C ILE A 84 11.94 -18.68 4.68
N GLU A 85 12.92 -18.88 3.80
CA GLU A 85 13.26 -17.92 2.74
C GLU A 85 12.11 -17.70 1.76
N ASN A 86 11.57 -18.79 1.20
CA ASN A 86 10.46 -18.72 0.25
C ASN A 86 9.18 -18.21 0.92
N ARG A 87 8.95 -18.62 2.16
CA ARG A 87 7.82 -18.13 2.97
C ARG A 87 7.91 -16.63 3.17
N MET A 88 9.07 -16.11 3.57
CA MET A 88 9.26 -14.69 3.85
C MET A 88 9.21 -13.84 2.60
N ARG A 89 9.77 -14.30 1.47
CA ARG A 89 9.60 -13.61 0.17
C ARG A 89 8.13 -13.51 -0.23
N LEU A 90 7.35 -14.58 -0.02
CA LEU A 90 5.92 -14.56 -0.30
C LEU A 90 5.17 -13.63 0.67
N VAL A 91 5.45 -13.70 1.97
CA VAL A 91 4.88 -12.79 2.98
C VAL A 91 5.16 -11.34 2.62
N MET A 92 6.40 -10.98 2.28
CA MET A 92 6.76 -9.60 1.96
C MET A 92 6.01 -9.08 0.74
N LEU A 93 5.82 -9.90 -0.29
CA LEU A 93 5.02 -9.50 -1.47
C LEU A 93 3.56 -9.24 -1.11
N LEU A 94 2.96 -10.11 -0.28
CA LEU A 94 1.55 -9.99 0.13
C LEU A 94 1.32 -8.88 1.17
N LEU A 95 2.35 -8.51 1.93
CA LEU A 95 2.28 -7.55 3.02
C LEU A 95 2.51 -6.11 2.56
N VAL A 96 3.31 -5.91 1.52
CA VAL A 96 3.44 -4.57 0.92
C VAL A 96 2.22 -4.28 0.09
N ASP A 97 1.72 -3.05 0.22
CA ASP A 97 0.54 -2.50 -0.44
C ASP A 97 0.80 -2.29 -1.95
N LEU A 98 1.15 -3.38 -2.63
CA LEU A 98 1.38 -3.46 -4.06
C LEU A 98 0.17 -4.14 -4.70
N GLU A 99 -0.78 -3.35 -5.16
CA GLU A 99 -1.91 -3.85 -5.93
C GLU A 99 -1.43 -4.43 -7.27
N PRO A 100 -1.99 -5.56 -7.75
CA PRO A 100 -3.19 -6.25 -7.24
C PRO A 100 -2.92 -7.41 -6.26
N VAL A 101 -1.69 -7.55 -5.74
CA VAL A 101 -1.25 -8.76 -5.04
C VAL A 101 -1.28 -8.66 -3.51
N ALA A 102 -1.61 -7.49 -2.97
CA ALA A 102 -1.68 -7.27 -1.52
C ALA A 102 -2.76 -8.16 -0.88
N ASP A 103 -2.38 -8.95 0.13
CA ASP A 103 -3.29 -9.78 0.91
C ASP A 103 -2.74 -9.96 2.33
N LEU A 104 -3.10 -9.03 3.22
CA LEU A 104 -2.66 -9.00 4.61
C LEU A 104 -3.13 -10.24 5.40
N LYS A 105 -4.30 -10.80 5.07
CA LYS A 105 -4.83 -11.98 5.75
C LYS A 105 -3.96 -13.20 5.44
N ARG A 106 -3.60 -13.38 4.18
CA ARG A 106 -2.75 -14.47 3.74
C ARG A 106 -1.31 -14.31 4.22
N ALA A 107 -0.76 -13.10 4.22
CA ALA A 107 0.53 -12.79 4.82
C ALA A 107 0.58 -13.23 6.30
N ARG A 108 -0.48 -12.93 7.07
CA ARG A 108 -0.59 -13.35 8.49
C ARG A 108 -0.61 -14.86 8.65
N LEU A 109 -1.39 -15.58 7.82
CA LEU A 109 -1.45 -17.05 7.87
C LEU A 109 -0.08 -17.68 7.61
N LEU A 110 0.67 -17.14 6.65
CA LEU A 110 2.02 -17.60 6.37
C LEU A 110 2.99 -17.32 7.52
N LEU A 111 2.91 -16.14 8.16
CA LEU A 111 3.75 -15.81 9.32
C LEU A 111 3.46 -16.69 10.54
N ASN A 112 2.19 -16.99 10.80
CA ASN A 112 1.81 -17.88 11.90
C ASN A 112 2.23 -19.34 11.66
N GLY A 113 2.38 -19.75 10.40
CA GLY A 113 2.84 -21.09 10.04
C GLY A 113 4.36 -21.27 10.04
N VAL A 114 5.13 -20.34 10.62
CA VAL A 114 6.58 -20.48 10.76
C VAL A 114 6.90 -21.43 11.91
N ASP A 115 7.07 -22.72 11.58
CA ASP A 115 7.51 -23.77 12.50
C ASP A 115 8.49 -24.71 11.76
N PRO A 116 9.73 -24.92 12.26
CA PRO A 116 10.33 -24.32 13.45
C PRO A 116 10.62 -22.82 13.29
N LEU A 117 10.66 -22.12 14.43
CA LEU A 117 11.11 -20.73 14.48
C LEU A 117 12.51 -20.59 13.87
N PRO A 118 12.81 -19.47 13.19
CA PRO A 118 14.11 -19.26 12.60
C PRO A 118 15.21 -19.26 13.68
N SER A 119 16.37 -19.82 13.34
CA SER A 119 17.52 -19.89 14.25
C SER A 119 18.14 -18.51 14.49
N SER A 120 18.03 -17.58 13.54
CA SER A 120 18.56 -16.23 13.66
C SER A 120 17.69 -15.35 14.58
N PRO A 121 18.29 -14.64 15.56
CA PRO A 121 17.56 -13.70 16.42
C PRO A 121 16.94 -12.55 15.61
N ASP A 122 17.62 -12.08 14.57
CA ASP A 122 17.15 -10.97 13.74
C ASP A 122 15.90 -11.36 12.94
N GLU A 123 15.88 -12.59 12.42
CA GLU A 123 14.72 -13.13 11.69
C GLU A 123 13.51 -13.29 12.62
N ARG A 124 13.73 -13.79 13.85
CA ARG A 124 12.66 -13.88 14.86
C ARG A 124 12.11 -12.50 15.23
N ALA A 125 13.00 -11.54 15.49
CA ALA A 125 12.61 -10.17 15.80
C ALA A 125 11.82 -9.55 14.64
N PHE A 126 12.30 -9.73 13.41
CA PHE A 126 11.63 -9.21 12.21
C PHE A 126 10.23 -9.82 12.03
N ILE A 127 10.07 -11.13 12.16
CA ILE A 127 8.77 -11.80 12.10
C ILE A 127 7.82 -11.27 13.19
N SER A 128 8.34 -11.07 14.40
CA SER A 128 7.56 -10.54 15.53
C SER A 128 7.09 -9.11 15.27
N LEU A 129 7.95 -8.28 14.66
CA LEU A 129 7.60 -6.92 14.23
C LEU A 129 6.52 -6.93 13.14
N LEU A 130 6.62 -7.82 12.15
CA LEU A 130 5.62 -7.94 11.09
C LEU A 130 4.25 -8.38 11.64
N LEU A 131 4.23 -9.32 12.58
CA LEU A 131 2.99 -9.75 13.24
C LEU A 131 2.33 -8.59 13.99
N ARG A 132 3.12 -7.82 14.78
CA ARG A 132 2.62 -6.63 15.48
C ARG A 132 2.12 -5.55 14.54
N PHE A 133 2.80 -5.34 13.41
CA PHE A 133 2.36 -4.42 12.36
C PHE A 133 0.99 -4.84 11.80
N LEU A 134 0.79 -6.13 11.51
CA LEU A 134 -0.48 -6.66 11.02
C LEU A 134 -1.61 -6.54 12.06
N ASP A 135 -1.31 -6.71 13.34
CA ASP A 135 -2.27 -6.46 14.42
C ASP A 135 -2.70 -5.00 14.46
N GLY A 136 -1.75 -4.06 14.36
CA GLY A 136 -2.05 -2.63 14.29
C GLY A 136 -2.92 -2.27 13.07
N LYS A 137 -2.59 -2.79 11.88
CA LYS A 137 -3.41 -2.59 10.67
C LYS A 137 -4.85 -3.05 10.85
N ARG A 138 -5.05 -4.20 11.47
CA ARG A 138 -6.39 -4.74 11.75
C ARG A 138 -7.17 -3.84 12.73
N GLU A 139 -6.52 -3.36 13.79
CA GLU A 139 -7.16 -2.44 14.73
C GLU A 139 -7.58 -1.13 14.05
N ASP A 140 -6.74 -0.61 13.16
CA ASP A 140 -7.05 0.62 12.42
C ASP A 140 -8.21 0.42 11.45
N GLU A 141 -8.27 -0.70 10.72
CA GLU A 141 -9.42 -1.08 9.88
C GLU A 141 -10.72 -1.16 10.70
N GLN A 142 -10.66 -1.74 11.89
CA GLN A 142 -11.82 -1.84 12.78
C GLN A 142 -12.30 -0.45 13.26
N LYS A 143 -11.37 0.43 13.66
CA LYS A 143 -11.68 1.81 14.04
C LYS A 143 -12.30 2.58 12.87
N LEU A 144 -11.73 2.46 11.67
CA LEU A 144 -12.29 3.08 10.46
C LEU A 144 -13.71 2.61 10.16
N SER A 145 -13.98 1.30 10.28
CA SER A 145 -15.33 0.74 10.12
C SER A 145 -16.32 1.35 11.13
N VAL A 146 -15.91 1.52 12.40
CA VAL A 146 -16.76 2.15 13.42
C VAL A 146 -17.04 3.61 13.08
N LEU A 147 -16.00 4.37 12.73
CA LEU A 147 -16.13 5.78 12.34
C LEU A 147 -17.02 5.96 11.11
N TRP A 148 -16.91 5.08 10.11
CA TRP A 148 -17.75 5.13 8.92
C TRP A 148 -19.22 4.87 9.21
N LYS A 149 -19.52 3.92 10.11
CA LYS A 149 -20.89 3.68 10.58
C LYS A 149 -21.45 4.90 11.31
N GLN A 150 -20.65 5.53 12.18
CA GLN A 150 -21.05 6.74 12.90
C GLN A 150 -21.32 7.90 11.95
N ALA A 151 -20.43 8.14 10.98
CA ALA A 151 -20.61 9.17 9.95
C ALA A 151 -21.89 8.95 9.13
N THR A 152 -22.16 7.70 8.75
CA THR A 152 -23.38 7.35 8.02
C THR A 152 -24.65 7.62 8.84
N GLN A 153 -24.65 7.25 10.13
CA GLN A 153 -25.78 7.53 11.04
C GLN A 153 -25.98 9.03 11.26
N GLN A 154 -24.89 9.80 11.39
CA GLN A 154 -24.97 11.25 11.51
C GLN A 154 -25.56 11.89 10.27
N ASN A 155 -25.14 11.46 9.08
CA ASN A 155 -25.71 11.97 7.82
C ASN A 155 -27.21 11.66 7.71
N GLN A 156 -27.64 10.44 8.06
CA GLN A 156 -29.07 10.11 8.08
C GLN A 156 -29.87 11.02 9.02
N ARG A 157 -29.32 11.30 10.20
CA ARG A 157 -29.96 12.20 11.17
C ARG A 157 -30.01 13.64 10.67
N ILE A 158 -29.00 14.10 9.94
CA ILE A 158 -29.01 15.43 9.30
C ILE A 158 -30.12 15.47 8.25
N ASP A 159 -30.22 14.46 7.39
CA ASP A 159 -31.26 14.38 6.36
C ASP A 159 -32.68 14.40 6.96
N GLU A 160 -32.90 13.67 8.06
CA GLU A 160 -34.17 13.69 8.80
C GLU A 160 -34.49 15.09 9.36
N LEU A 161 -33.52 15.76 9.97
CA LEU A 161 -33.70 17.11 10.52
C LEU A 161 -33.97 18.14 9.42
N GLU A 162 -33.31 18.01 8.27
CA GLU A 162 -33.58 18.85 7.10
C GLU A 162 -34.99 18.65 6.55
N GLN A 163 -35.50 17.41 6.54
CA GLN A 163 -36.89 17.12 6.16
C GLN A 163 -37.88 17.73 7.16
N GLN A 164 -37.61 17.62 8.46
CA GLN A 164 -38.44 18.24 9.50
C GLN A 164 -38.45 19.77 9.39
N LEU A 165 -37.29 20.39 9.14
CA LEU A 165 -37.21 21.83 8.90
C LEU A 165 -38.07 22.25 7.71
N LYS A 166 -37.95 21.56 6.57
CA LYS A 166 -38.78 21.83 5.38
C LYS A 166 -40.28 21.70 5.68
N ALA A 167 -40.68 20.68 6.44
CA ALA A 167 -42.07 20.50 6.84
C ALA A 167 -42.57 21.65 7.72
N LEU A 168 -41.79 22.07 8.72
CA LEU A 168 -42.13 23.20 9.59
C LEU A 168 -42.24 24.51 8.80
N THR A 169 -41.29 24.79 7.90
CA THR A 169 -41.35 25.97 7.03
C THR A 169 -42.59 25.95 6.14
N SER A 170 -42.98 24.78 5.62
CA SER A 170 -44.21 24.65 4.82
C SER A 170 -45.47 24.92 5.65
N ILE A 171 -45.50 24.50 6.92
CA ILE A 171 -46.62 24.77 7.83
C ILE A 171 -46.69 26.27 8.13
N GLU A 172 -45.56 26.90 8.42
CA GLU A 172 -45.47 28.34 8.67
C GLU A 172 -46.00 29.16 7.48
N GLN A 173 -45.58 28.83 6.26
CA GLN A 173 -46.08 29.47 5.04
C GLN A 173 -47.59 29.27 4.87
N ASN A 174 -48.12 28.09 5.22
CA ASN A 174 -49.57 27.84 5.13
C ASN A 174 -50.36 28.69 6.13
N ILE A 175 -49.84 28.89 7.34
CA ILE A 175 -50.47 29.73 8.37
C ILE A 175 -50.50 31.19 7.92
N GLN A 176 -49.37 31.72 7.44
CA GLN A 176 -49.27 33.10 6.95
C GLN A 176 -50.24 33.40 5.80
N GLN A 177 -50.51 32.42 4.93
CA GLN A 177 -51.48 32.56 3.84
C GLN A 177 -52.95 32.55 4.30
N ARG A 178 -53.24 32.04 5.50
CA ARG A 178 -54.59 31.97 6.06
C ARG A 178 -54.95 33.16 6.95
N GLU A 179 -53.99 33.99 7.33
CA GLU A 179 -54.28 35.21 8.08
C GLU A 179 -55.01 36.22 7.17
N PRO A 180 -56.25 36.62 7.53
CA PRO A 180 -56.97 37.63 6.77
C PRO A 180 -56.25 38.98 6.88
N PRO A 181 -56.37 39.87 5.86
CA PRO A 181 -55.77 41.19 5.93
C PRO A 181 -56.26 41.94 7.17
N PRO A 182 -55.42 42.78 7.80
CA PRO A 182 -55.78 43.49 9.01
C PRO A 182 -57.07 44.27 8.77
N VAL A 183 -58.09 44.00 9.60
CA VAL A 183 -59.34 44.75 9.59
C VAL A 183 -58.97 46.19 9.90
N THR A 184 -59.10 47.05 8.89
CA THR A 184 -59.02 48.49 9.07
C THR A 184 -60.27 48.88 9.83
N GLU A 185 -60.16 48.97 11.16
CA GLU A 185 -61.19 49.63 11.98
C GLU A 185 -61.22 51.10 11.56
N ASP A 186 -62.21 51.42 10.72
CA ASP A 186 -62.56 52.79 10.36
C ASP A 186 -63.16 53.45 11.61
N VAL A 187 -62.29 54.11 12.38
CA VAL A 187 -62.66 54.88 13.57
C VAL A 187 -63.49 56.08 13.11
N ARG A 188 -64.79 56.05 13.41
CA ARG A 188 -65.73 57.16 13.23
C ARG A 188 -66.29 57.63 14.56
#